data_AF-A0A1A8CPG3-F1
#
_entry.id   AF-A0A1A8CPG3-F1
#
_cell.length_a   1.000
_cell.length_b   1.000
_cell.length_c   1.000
_cell.angle_alpha   90.00
_cell.angle_beta   90.00
_cell.angle_gamma   90.00
#
_symmetry.space_group_name_H-M   'P 1'
#
loop_
_entity.id
_entity.type
_entity.pdbx_description
1 polymer ?
#
loop_
_entity_poly.entity_id
_entity_poly.type
_entity_poly.pdbx_seq_one_letter_code
_entity_poly.pdbx_strand_id
1 'polypeptide(L)'
;SDTDFSTPYFPRKFPDLQQMQWDFTVPGMHNYTILFHNYTAPECLTGDVAVEYQKGESKVTTLTLTDPQPQHQQGDFSMVLKNCETNTTLQGLSLSYRVSVMRSGHPVLCTVDLTKQPGVSLQIEKVGSDPYCEISLNSEVKEKMNVLEGTTARLSF
;
A
#
# COMPACT_ATOMS: atom_id res chain seq x y z
N SER A 1 4.16 5.35 3.45
CA SER A 1 3.23 6.43 3.09
C SER A 1 1.88 6.08 3.67
N ASP A 2 1.15 7.07 4.16
CA ASP A 2 -0.22 6.93 4.64
C ASP A 2 -1.14 7.80 3.80
N THR A 3 -2.29 7.27 3.41
CA THR A 3 -3.31 8.03 2.67
C THR A 3 -4.68 7.73 3.24
N ASP A 4 -5.39 8.80 3.62
CA ASP A 4 -6.72 8.74 4.20
C ASP A 4 -7.79 8.89 3.11
N PHE A 5 -8.85 8.09 3.20
CA PHE A 5 -9.97 8.03 2.28
C PHE A 5 -11.28 8.05 3.07
N SER A 6 -12.35 8.50 2.42
CA SER A 6 -13.68 8.53 3.02
C SER A 6 -14.78 8.31 2.00
N THR A 7 -15.94 7.88 2.48
CA THR A 7 -17.16 7.80 1.68
C THR A 7 -17.62 9.20 1.26
N PRO A 8 -18.32 9.32 0.12
CA PRO A 8 -19.02 10.55 -0.24
C PRO A 8 -19.83 11.10 0.93
N TYR A 9 -19.74 12.41 1.14
CA TYR A 9 -20.44 13.16 2.19
C TYR A 9 -20.04 12.87 3.64
N PHE A 10 -18.98 12.10 3.90
CA PHE A 10 -18.49 11.84 5.26
C PHE A 10 -18.33 13.15 6.08
N PRO A 11 -18.78 13.21 7.35
CA PRO A 11 -19.32 12.11 8.17
C PRO A 11 -20.83 11.87 8.01
N ARG A 12 -21.49 12.47 7.01
CA ARG A 12 -22.90 12.18 6.69
C ARG A 12 -23.01 10.84 5.98
N LYS A 13 -24.26 10.36 5.86
CA LYS A 13 -24.55 9.05 5.28
C LYS A 13 -24.16 8.96 3.81
N PHE A 14 -23.49 7.87 3.47
CA PHE A 14 -23.34 7.36 2.13
C PHE A 14 -24.72 6.92 1.61
N PRO A 15 -25.09 7.24 0.35
CA PRO A 15 -26.42 6.94 -0.15
C PRO A 15 -26.75 5.43 -0.15
N ASP A 16 -28.01 5.13 0.15
CA ASP A 16 -28.59 3.79 0.16
C ASP A 16 -28.52 3.13 -1.23
N LEU A 17 -28.39 1.80 -1.27
CA LEU A 17 -28.34 1.00 -2.50
C LEU A 17 -27.27 1.46 -3.53
N GLN A 18 -26.21 2.13 -3.05
CA GLN A 18 -25.06 2.53 -3.84
C GLN A 18 -23.81 1.73 -3.47
N GLN A 19 -22.83 1.75 -4.37
CA GLN A 19 -21.49 1.24 -4.10
C GLN A 19 -20.42 2.24 -4.53
N MET A 20 -19.26 2.18 -3.87
CA MET A 20 -18.08 2.98 -4.19
C MET A 20 -16.88 2.06 -4.32
N GLN A 21 -16.06 2.27 -5.34
CA GLN A 21 -14.85 1.50 -5.59
C GLN A 21 -13.63 2.41 -5.54
N TRP A 22 -12.56 1.89 -4.93
CA TRP A 22 -11.22 2.46 -5.00
C TRP A 22 -10.26 1.40 -5.55
N ASP A 23 -9.49 1.78 -6.57
CA ASP A 23 -8.45 0.96 -7.17
C ASP A 23 -7.08 1.47 -6.73
N PHE A 24 -6.26 0.56 -6.20
CA PHE A 24 -4.95 0.88 -5.64
C PHE A 24 -3.84 0.19 -6.42
N THR A 25 -2.89 0.99 -6.88
CA THR A 25 -1.61 0.50 -7.36
C THR A 25 -0.60 0.56 -6.22
N VAL A 26 -0.07 -0.60 -5.84
CA VAL A 26 0.91 -0.74 -4.76
C VAL A 26 2.27 -0.98 -5.40
N PRO A 27 3.25 -0.09 -5.18
CA PRO A 27 4.60 -0.31 -5.69
C PRO A 27 5.13 -1.67 -5.23
N GLY A 28 5.86 -2.37 -6.09
CA GLY A 28 6.40 -3.66 -5.67
C GLY A 28 7.41 -3.53 -4.54
N MET A 29 7.65 -4.65 -3.86
CA MET A 29 8.35 -4.67 -2.57
C MET A 29 7.72 -3.73 -1.54
N HIS A 30 6.42 -3.45 -1.63
CA HIS A 30 5.69 -2.77 -0.58
C HIS A 30 4.51 -3.61 -0.14
N ASN A 31 4.28 -3.58 1.17
CA ASN A 31 3.10 -4.13 1.79
C ASN A 31 2.12 -2.98 2.06
N TYR A 32 0.84 -3.23 1.84
CA TYR A 32 -0.24 -2.35 2.25
C TYR A 32 -0.99 -2.92 3.46
N THR A 33 -1.51 -2.01 4.28
CA THR A 33 -2.41 -2.29 5.40
C THR A 33 -3.57 -1.32 5.35
N ILE A 34 -4.79 -1.83 5.57
CA ILE A 34 -6.00 -1.02 5.62
C ILE A 34 -6.47 -0.91 7.07
N LEU A 35 -6.80 0.31 7.48
CA LEU A 35 -7.29 0.59 8.83
C LEU A 35 -8.54 1.47 8.78
N PHE A 36 -9.64 0.97 9.33
CA PHE A 36 -10.87 1.75 9.46
C PHE A 36 -10.78 2.60 10.72
N HIS A 37 -10.76 3.92 10.56
CA HIS A 37 -10.58 4.85 11.67
C HIS A 37 -11.92 5.25 12.30
N ASN A 38 -12.93 5.49 11.47
CA ASN A 38 -14.26 5.87 11.92
C ASN A 38 -15.28 5.34 10.92
N TYR A 39 -16.28 4.63 11.42
CA TYR A 39 -17.38 4.15 10.60
C TYR A 39 -18.67 4.09 11.41
N THR A 40 -19.78 4.14 10.68
CA THR A 40 -21.12 3.92 11.22
C THR A 40 -21.78 2.84 10.42
N ALA A 41 -22.19 1.75 11.08
CA ALA A 41 -23.01 0.72 10.45
C ALA A 41 -24.48 1.15 10.48
N PRO A 42 -25.21 1.13 9.35
CA PRO A 42 -26.64 1.38 9.33
C PRO A 42 -27.43 0.17 9.82
N GLU A 43 -28.69 0.38 10.16
CA GLU A 43 -29.68 -0.69 10.20
C GLU A 43 -30.21 -0.94 8.78
N CYS A 44 -29.96 -2.14 8.26
CA CYS A 44 -30.40 -2.54 6.93
C CYS A 44 -31.82 -3.10 6.96
N LEU A 45 -32.69 -2.55 6.11
CA LEU A 45 -34.03 -3.09 5.83
C LEU A 45 -33.95 -4.21 4.78
N THR A 46 -33.15 -4.00 3.73
CA THR A 46 -32.96 -4.93 2.63
C THR A 46 -31.49 -4.97 2.20
N GLY A 47 -30.94 -6.17 2.04
CA GLY A 47 -29.53 -6.39 1.72
C GLY A 47 -28.60 -6.12 2.89
N ASP A 48 -27.29 -6.16 2.65
CA ASP A 48 -26.27 -6.03 3.68
C ASP A 48 -25.18 -5.03 3.28
N VAL A 49 -24.59 -4.38 4.28
CA VAL A 49 -23.34 -3.64 4.06
C VAL A 49 -22.19 -4.62 3.92
N ALA A 50 -21.40 -4.45 2.87
CA ALA A 50 -20.25 -5.31 2.59
C ALA A 50 -19.06 -4.49 2.11
N VAL A 51 -17.87 -4.96 2.48
CA VAL A 51 -16.58 -4.50 1.96
C VAL A 51 -15.96 -5.64 1.18
N GLU A 52 -15.76 -5.45 -0.12
CA GLU A 52 -15.19 -6.47 -1.00
C GLU A 52 -13.78 -6.07 -1.41
N TYR A 53 -12.87 -7.03 -1.36
CA TYR A 53 -11.49 -6.90 -1.80
C TYR A 53 -11.21 -7.85 -2.96
N GLN A 54 -10.62 -7.33 -4.04
CA GLN A 54 -10.20 -8.11 -5.19
C GLN A 54 -8.74 -7.83 -5.53
N LYS A 55 -7.99 -8.89 -5.85
CA LYS A 55 -6.58 -8.85 -6.27
C LYS A 55 -6.42 -9.53 -7.62
N GLY A 56 -6.36 -8.76 -8.70
CA GLY A 56 -6.32 -9.31 -10.06
C GLY A 56 -7.45 -10.31 -10.32
N GLU A 57 -7.11 -11.50 -10.80
CA GLU A 57 -8.07 -12.60 -11.07
C GLU A 57 -8.38 -13.48 -9.84
N SER A 58 -7.88 -13.10 -8.66
CA SER A 58 -8.14 -13.85 -7.43
C SER A 58 -9.61 -13.78 -7.02
N LYS A 59 -10.05 -14.77 -6.24
CA LYS A 59 -11.39 -14.78 -5.64
C LYS A 59 -11.62 -13.51 -4.80
N VAL A 60 -12.79 -12.91 -4.95
CA VAL A 60 -13.23 -11.77 -4.14
C VAL A 60 -13.38 -12.19 -2.67
N THR A 61 -12.81 -11.40 -1.77
CA THR A 61 -12.97 -11.55 -0.32
C THR A 61 -14.00 -10.53 0.16
N THR A 62 -15.11 -11.01 0.70
CA THR A 62 -16.16 -10.18 1.27
C THR A 62 -16.04 -10.14 2.78
N LEU A 63 -15.98 -8.94 3.36
CA LEU A 63 -15.85 -8.65 4.78
C LEU A 63 -16.97 -7.69 5.22
N THR A 64 -17.26 -7.67 6.52
CA THR A 64 -18.07 -6.64 7.17
C THR A 64 -17.20 -5.45 7.60
N LEU A 65 -17.83 -4.36 8.07
CA LEU A 65 -17.11 -3.21 8.62
C LEU A 65 -16.30 -3.53 9.88
N THR A 66 -16.69 -4.57 10.62
CA THR A 66 -16.09 -4.96 11.90
C THR A 66 -15.06 -6.07 11.76
N ASP A 67 -15.00 -6.74 10.61
CA ASP A 67 -14.03 -7.81 10.40
C ASP A 67 -12.60 -7.26 10.31
N PRO A 68 -11.58 -8.09 10.60
CA PRO A 68 -10.19 -7.71 10.41
C PRO A 68 -9.90 -7.33 8.95
N GLN A 69 -9.50 -6.08 8.73
CA GLN A 69 -9.16 -5.57 7.40
C GLN A 69 -7.77 -6.04 6.96
N PRO A 70 -7.46 -6.08 5.65
CA PRO A 70 -6.18 -6.58 5.14
C PRO A 70 -4.96 -5.92 5.79
N GLN A 71 -4.01 -6.73 6.26
CA GLN A 71 -2.74 -6.26 6.84
C GLN A 71 -1.55 -6.92 6.15
N HIS A 72 -0.51 -6.12 5.92
CA HIS A 72 0.77 -6.53 5.34
C HIS A 72 0.65 -7.32 4.02
N GLN A 73 -0.25 -6.89 3.15
CA GLN A 73 -0.53 -7.56 1.88
C GLN A 73 0.27 -6.92 0.74
N GLN A 74 0.64 -7.71 -0.28
CA GLN A 74 1.29 -7.19 -1.49
C GLN A 74 0.36 -7.20 -2.70
N GLY A 75 0.78 -6.43 -3.69
CA GLY A 75 0.14 -6.34 -5.00
C GLY A 75 -1.00 -5.33 -5.05
N ASP A 76 -1.36 -4.99 -6.29
CA ASP A 76 -2.49 -4.13 -6.58
C ASP A 76 -3.81 -4.79 -6.14
N PHE A 77 -4.75 -3.96 -5.72
CA PHE A 77 -6.05 -4.42 -5.26
C PHE A 77 -7.12 -3.36 -5.48
N SER A 78 -8.37 -3.81 -5.54
CA SER A 78 -9.54 -2.94 -5.46
C SER A 78 -10.30 -3.19 -4.16
N MET A 79 -10.96 -2.14 -3.67
CA MET A 79 -11.85 -2.17 -2.53
C MET A 79 -13.21 -1.61 -2.95
N VAL A 80 -14.28 -2.36 -2.73
CA VAL A 80 -15.66 -1.94 -2.98
C VAL A 80 -16.43 -1.90 -1.68
N LEU A 81 -17.00 -0.74 -1.34
CA LEU A 81 -17.98 -0.62 -0.26
C LEU A 81 -19.38 -0.63 -0.86
N LYS A 82 -20.23 -1.55 -0.42
CA LYS A 82 -21.65 -1.66 -0.80
C LYS A 82 -22.54 -1.23 0.36
N ASN A 83 -23.54 -0.41 0.06
CA ASN A 83 -24.57 -0.03 1.02
C ASN A 83 -25.86 -0.83 0.80
N CYS A 84 -26.62 -1.00 1.88
CA CYS A 84 -27.94 -1.59 1.86
C CYS A 84 -29.03 -0.51 1.74
N GLU A 85 -30.30 -0.93 1.69
CA GLU A 85 -31.42 -0.04 1.96
C GLU A 85 -31.49 0.19 3.47
N THR A 86 -31.38 1.44 3.92
CA THR A 86 -31.25 1.76 5.35
C THR A 86 -32.55 2.28 5.95
N ASN A 87 -32.73 2.09 7.26
CA ASN A 87 -33.74 2.82 7.99
C ASN A 87 -33.33 4.30 8.11
N THR A 88 -33.96 5.17 7.31
CA THR A 88 -33.56 6.58 7.21
C THR A 88 -33.82 7.41 8.47
N THR A 89 -34.54 6.87 9.45
CA THR A 89 -34.73 7.52 10.76
C THR A 89 -33.53 7.33 11.69
N LEU A 90 -32.64 6.38 11.37
CA LEU A 90 -31.42 6.07 12.11
C LEU A 90 -30.18 6.59 11.39
N GLN A 91 -29.00 6.34 11.97
CA GLN A 91 -27.74 6.71 11.35
C GLN A 91 -27.51 5.84 10.09
N GLY A 92 -27.02 6.47 9.03
CA GLY A 92 -26.68 5.78 7.79
C GLY A 92 -25.21 5.37 7.73
N LEU A 93 -24.86 4.57 6.72
CA LEU A 93 -23.49 4.11 6.50
C LEU A 93 -22.53 5.30 6.34
N SER A 94 -21.44 5.33 7.09
CA SER A 94 -20.32 6.23 6.82
C SER A 94 -19.01 5.50 7.07
N LEU A 95 -17.97 5.81 6.31
CA LEU A 95 -16.66 5.18 6.48
C LEU A 95 -15.54 6.19 6.18
N SER A 96 -14.56 6.25 7.08
CA SER A 96 -13.26 6.89 6.91
C SER A 96 -12.16 5.89 7.29
N TYR A 97 -11.20 5.70 6.39
CA TYR A 97 -10.17 4.69 6.51
C TYR A 97 -8.83 5.18 5.96
N ARG A 98 -7.77 4.48 6.34
CA ARG A 98 -6.41 4.73 5.86
C ARG A 98 -5.85 3.52 5.16
N VAL A 99 -5.11 3.79 4.10
CA VAL A 99 -4.21 2.82 3.47
C VAL A 99 -2.78 3.23 3.78
N SER A 100 -2.07 2.34 4.48
CA SER A 100 -0.66 2.50 4.82
C SER A 100 0.17 1.59 3.92
N VAL A 101 1.11 2.17 3.18
CA VAL A 101 2.04 1.47 2.30
C VAL A 101 3.45 1.56 2.87
N MET A 102 4.09 0.42 3.10
CA MET A 102 5.43 0.30 3.68
C MET A 102 6.31 -0.61 2.82
N ARG A 103 7.59 -0.25 2.63
CA ARG A 103 8.53 -1.11 1.90
C ARG A 103 8.73 -2.41 2.67
N SER A 104 8.54 -3.54 2.01
CA SER A 104 8.83 -4.87 2.53
C SER A 104 10.34 -5.11 2.50
N GLY A 105 10.90 -5.58 3.62
CA GLY A 105 12.32 -5.89 3.74
C GLY A 105 13.15 -4.74 4.34
N HIS A 106 14.17 -5.10 5.10
CA HIS A 106 15.17 -4.16 5.59
C HIS A 106 16.29 -4.09 4.53
N PRO A 107 16.56 -2.92 3.94
CA PRO A 107 17.64 -2.81 2.97
C PRO A 107 18.97 -3.18 3.64
N VAL A 108 19.79 -3.97 2.96
CA VAL A 108 21.13 -4.29 3.44
C VAL A 108 22.02 -3.09 3.16
N LEU A 109 22.43 -2.39 4.21
CA LEU A 109 23.29 -1.21 4.12
C LEU A 109 24.77 -1.61 4.20
N CYS A 110 25.52 -1.33 3.14
CA CYS A 110 26.96 -1.58 3.06
C CYS A 110 27.70 -0.26 2.86
N THR A 111 28.71 0.00 3.69
CA THR A 111 29.63 1.13 3.46
C THR A 111 30.85 0.62 2.71
N VAL A 112 31.12 1.19 1.55
CA VAL A 112 32.34 0.95 0.79
C VAL A 112 33.27 2.13 1.00
N ASP A 113 34.42 1.89 1.61
CA ASP A 113 35.46 2.89 1.85
C ASP A 113 36.72 2.55 1.05
N LEU A 114 36.96 3.30 -0.03
CA LEU A 114 38.14 3.15 -0.89
C LEU A 114 39.22 4.20 -0.57
N THR A 115 39.08 4.99 0.50
CA THR A 115 40.06 6.03 0.87
C THR A 115 41.45 5.47 1.19
N LYS A 116 41.52 4.20 1.61
CA LYS A 116 42.76 3.49 1.98
C LYS A 116 43.14 2.38 1.00
N GLN A 117 42.46 2.29 -0.14
CA GLN A 117 42.66 1.22 -1.13
C GLN A 117 43.15 1.84 -2.46
N PRO A 118 44.45 2.15 -2.56
CA PRO A 118 45.00 2.80 -3.76
C PRO A 118 44.88 1.90 -4.98
N GLY A 119 44.56 2.51 -6.13
CA GLY A 119 44.32 1.83 -7.40
C GLY A 119 43.02 0.99 -7.48
N VAL A 120 42.15 1.04 -6.46
CA VAL A 120 40.91 0.26 -6.43
C VAL A 120 39.71 1.15 -6.76
N SER A 121 38.88 0.70 -7.69
CA SER A 121 37.54 1.25 -7.95
C SER A 121 36.53 0.11 -8.04
N LEU A 122 35.27 0.42 -7.77
CA LEU A 122 34.17 -0.55 -7.78
C LEU A 122 33.11 -0.10 -8.77
N GLN A 123 32.67 -1.02 -9.62
CA GLN A 123 31.51 -0.85 -10.47
C GLN A 123 30.51 -1.96 -10.16
N ILE A 124 29.26 -1.58 -9.94
CA ILE A 124 28.16 -2.52 -9.72
C ILE A 124 27.03 -2.16 -10.69
N GLU A 125 26.47 -3.18 -11.32
CA GLU A 125 25.41 -3.06 -12.30
C GLU A 125 24.35 -4.11 -12.00
N LYS A 126 23.09 -3.69 -12.06
CA LYS A 126 21.96 -4.61 -12.01
C LYS A 126 21.88 -5.33 -13.36
N VAL A 127 21.98 -6.66 -13.30
CA VAL A 127 21.95 -7.52 -14.50
C VAL A 127 20.61 -8.23 -14.69
N GLY A 128 19.76 -8.26 -13.66
CA GLY A 128 18.46 -8.91 -13.70
C GLY A 128 17.36 -8.00 -14.26
N SER A 129 16.37 -8.59 -14.93
CA SER A 129 15.17 -7.89 -15.40
C SER A 129 14.11 -7.70 -14.30
N ASP A 130 14.35 -8.19 -13.09
CA ASP A 130 13.44 -8.03 -11.97
C ASP A 130 13.28 -6.54 -11.63
N PRO A 131 12.09 -5.93 -11.83
CA PRO A 131 11.87 -4.52 -11.54
C PRO A 131 11.99 -4.20 -10.04
N TYR A 132 11.91 -5.21 -9.18
CA TYR A 132 11.95 -5.11 -7.72
C TYR A 132 13.34 -5.34 -7.13
N CYS A 133 14.27 -5.84 -7.93
CA CYS A 133 15.69 -5.83 -7.60
C CYS A 133 16.19 -4.39 -7.81
N GLU A 134 16.47 -3.68 -6.71
CA GLU A 134 16.97 -2.31 -6.75
C GLU A 134 18.34 -2.26 -6.08
N ILE A 135 19.26 -1.48 -6.66
CA ILE A 135 20.52 -1.11 -5.99
C ILE A 135 20.52 0.40 -5.82
N SER A 136 21.03 0.89 -4.68
CA SER A 136 21.15 2.33 -4.43
C SER A 136 22.57 2.73 -4.06
N LEU A 137 22.96 3.93 -4.51
CA LEU A 137 24.19 4.61 -4.16
C LEU A 137 23.84 5.91 -3.43
N ASN A 138 24.21 6.02 -2.16
CA ASN A 138 23.89 7.17 -1.30
C ASN A 138 22.39 7.50 -1.27
N SER A 139 21.56 6.46 -1.13
CA SER A 139 20.09 6.53 -1.11
C SER A 139 19.41 6.87 -2.45
N GLU A 140 20.16 6.89 -3.55
CA GLU A 140 19.62 7.09 -4.90
C GLU A 140 19.63 5.76 -5.67
N VAL A 141 18.47 5.31 -6.15
CA VAL A 141 18.33 4.07 -6.93
C VAL A 141 18.99 4.23 -8.30
N LYS A 142 19.86 3.29 -8.69
CA LYS A 142 20.58 3.31 -9.97
C LYS A 142 20.62 1.93 -10.59
N GLU A 143 20.59 1.83 -11.91
CA GLU A 143 20.86 0.57 -12.61
C GLU A 143 22.36 0.26 -12.66
N LYS A 144 23.21 1.30 -12.63
CA LYS A 144 24.66 1.20 -12.65
C LYS A 144 25.28 2.25 -11.74
N MET A 145 26.26 1.83 -10.91
CA MET A 145 26.95 2.70 -9.97
C MET A 145 28.46 2.47 -9.99
N ASN A 146 29.21 3.55 -9.75
CA ASN A 146 30.67 3.55 -9.67
C ASN A 146 31.09 4.19 -8.35
N VAL A 147 31.99 3.53 -7.62
CA VAL A 147 32.70 4.07 -6.46
C VAL A 147 34.16 4.23 -6.88
N LEU A 148 34.61 5.48 -6.95
CA LEU A 148 35.95 5.82 -7.42
C LEU A 148 36.99 5.62 -6.32
N GLU A 149 38.24 5.45 -6.72
CA GLU A 149 39.37 5.46 -5.80
C GLU A 149 39.36 6.71 -4.91
N GLY A 150 39.74 6.57 -3.64
CA GLY A 150 39.81 7.69 -2.73
C GLY A 150 38.45 8.19 -2.22
N THR A 151 37.34 7.53 -2.57
CA THR A 151 35.98 7.92 -2.14
C THR A 151 35.34 6.92 -1.20
N THR A 152 34.29 7.36 -0.51
CA THR A 152 33.43 6.52 0.33
C THR A 152 32.00 6.60 -0.19
N ALA A 153 31.28 5.49 -0.19
CA ALA A 153 29.89 5.43 -0.61
C ALA A 153 29.07 4.48 0.27
N ARG A 154 27.76 4.77 0.38
CA ARG A 154 26.79 3.91 1.07
C ARG A 154 25.95 3.20 0.01
N LEU A 155 26.05 1.88 -0.03
CA LEU A 155 25.28 1.03 -0.91
C LEU A 155 24.07 0.47 -0.16
N SER A 156 22.94 0.32 -0.84
CA SER A 156 21.83 -0.51 -0.36
C SER A 156 21.35 -1.47 -1.44
N PHE A 157 20.91 -2.63 -0.98
CA PHE A 157 20.31 -3.70 -1.78
C PHE A 157 19.00 -4.14 -1.11
#